data_AF-A0A933V3U9-F1
#
_entry.id   AF-A0A933V3U9-F1
#
_cell.length_a   1.000
_cell.length_b   1.000
_cell.length_c   1.000
_cell.angle_alpha   90.00
_cell.angle_beta   90.00
_cell.angle_gamma   90.00
#
_symmetry.space_group_name_H-M   'P 1'
#
loop_
_entity.id
_entity.type
_entity.pdbx_description
1 polymer ?
#
loop_
_entity_poly.entity_id
_entity_poly.type
_entity_poly.pdbx_seq_one_letter_code
_entity_poly.pdbx_strand_id
1 'polypeptide(L)'
;MNEMVRNFLALADMWLCDGYAIDIRYVSLPSAGSPAIASAIIGMGPWPLKKDQSFAISTNSIIAGQVQRYPLNKNELIGIITAATAGRIELADKTLVLVDPPSYRYYSEMVHRDRWFSDLHLHVSGKDNQHSSAELLARIDDDLRASTPPFDGLADLNGWLGTDGDALSGRTSSIVMRVFPPVDLTIGRCMLRGDELTLTLNAHPAFDVRRVGLAIRGIPGDGLSGRRQVAELVEWGEVKEYRREGILRVSVVDCDSVLAVLMVGSSTVRRHWIVDPAKARNSRYVAVQTFDTELRRIREVILESTDSRKFEQGIAALYFLLGYSPVLPIETNAPDIVVSTPGGQLMLVECTIRTSDISSKLGKLVDRRGALSKAFAEAGHQLEVLSALVCRLPRDQIAAQEHQLRSHGVLLIAQEDLLSLIDRVRHPDDPDIAFKAAREKLDLKNADFFSGLNQNS
;
A
#
# COMPACT_ATOMS: atom_id res chain seq x y z
N MET A 1 26.18 -0.72 17.17
CA MET A 1 25.24 -1.10 16.09
C MET A 1 23.82 -0.84 16.56
N ASN A 2 23.08 -0.02 15.81
CA ASN A 2 21.68 0.35 16.08
C ASN A 2 20.80 -0.91 16.19
N GLU A 3 19.83 -0.92 17.12
CA GLU A 3 18.91 -2.05 17.35
C GLU A 3 18.11 -2.42 16.09
N MET A 4 17.70 -1.43 15.30
CA MET A 4 16.98 -1.64 14.03
C MET A 4 17.82 -2.43 13.03
N VAL A 5 19.11 -2.09 12.88
CA VAL A 5 20.05 -2.80 12.01
C VAL A 5 20.24 -4.22 12.49
N ARG A 6 20.39 -4.42 13.82
CA ARG A 6 20.54 -5.75 14.40
C ARG A 6 19.33 -6.64 14.11
N ASN A 7 18.12 -6.09 14.29
CA ASN A 7 16.87 -6.81 14.02
C ASN A 7 16.72 -7.13 12.53
N PHE A 8 17.04 -6.18 11.65
CA PHE A 8 17.02 -6.39 10.20
C PHE A 8 18.00 -7.50 9.77
N LEU A 9 19.25 -7.45 10.23
CA LEU A 9 20.26 -8.47 9.92
C LEU A 9 19.87 -9.85 10.46
N ALA A 10 19.32 -9.92 11.67
CA ALA A 10 18.85 -11.19 12.25
C ALA A 10 17.69 -11.80 11.42
N LEU A 11 16.75 -10.97 10.96
CA LEU A 11 15.65 -11.42 10.10
C LEU A 11 16.15 -11.79 8.70
N ALA A 12 17.08 -11.03 8.13
CA ALA A 12 17.69 -11.32 6.84
C ALA A 12 18.45 -12.66 6.88
N ASP A 13 19.19 -12.94 7.95
CA ASP A 13 19.82 -14.26 8.15
C ASP A 13 18.80 -15.41 8.18
N MET A 14 17.61 -15.18 8.74
CA MET A 14 16.56 -16.20 8.73
C MET A 14 15.91 -16.39 7.36
N TRP A 15 15.84 -15.35 6.54
CA TRP A 15 15.14 -15.34 5.24
C TRP A 15 16.03 -15.79 4.09
N LEU A 16 17.26 -15.28 4.03
CA LEU A 16 18.19 -15.53 2.93
C LEU A 16 18.60 -17.01 2.89
N CYS A 17 18.56 -17.57 1.69
CA CYS A 17 18.98 -18.94 1.40
C CYS A 17 20.09 -18.92 0.33
N ASP A 18 20.86 -20.00 0.25
CA ASP A 18 21.75 -20.24 -0.90
C ASP A 18 20.91 -20.29 -2.18
N GLY A 19 21.38 -19.62 -3.24
CA GLY A 19 20.65 -19.53 -4.50
C GLY A 19 19.68 -18.35 -4.58
N TYR A 20 19.76 -17.37 -3.68
CA TYR A 20 19.08 -16.09 -3.87
C TYR A 20 19.76 -15.28 -5.00
N ALA A 21 18.95 -14.49 -5.71
CA ALA A 21 19.41 -13.48 -6.65
C ALA A 21 19.60 -12.13 -5.94
N ILE A 22 20.56 -11.34 -6.41
CA ILE A 22 20.71 -9.94 -6.04
C ILE A 22 20.56 -9.02 -7.26
N ASP A 23 19.99 -7.85 -7.03
CA ASP A 23 19.85 -6.75 -7.98
C ASP A 23 20.28 -5.45 -7.27
N ILE A 24 21.47 -4.95 -7.59
CA ILE A 24 22.03 -3.70 -7.07
C ILE A 24 21.87 -2.62 -8.14
N ARG A 25 21.17 -1.55 -7.82
CA ARG A 25 20.96 -0.40 -8.71
C ARG A 25 21.53 0.83 -8.04
N TYR A 26 22.30 1.64 -8.75
CA TYR A 26 23.01 2.75 -8.13
C TYR A 26 23.19 3.94 -9.06
N VAL A 27 23.23 5.11 -8.42
CA VAL A 27 23.67 6.38 -8.96
C VAL A 27 24.66 6.97 -7.96
N SER A 28 25.84 7.35 -8.44
CA SER A 28 26.93 7.88 -7.64
C SER A 28 27.69 8.97 -8.39
N LEU A 29 28.35 9.84 -7.64
CA LEU A 29 29.20 10.90 -8.16
C LEU A 29 30.68 10.49 -8.04
N PRO A 30 31.51 10.76 -9.06
CA PRO A 30 32.95 10.62 -8.95
C PRO A 30 33.52 11.45 -7.77
N SER A 31 34.50 10.90 -7.06
CA SER A 31 35.18 11.54 -5.94
C SER A 31 36.66 11.12 -5.91
N ALA A 32 37.53 11.91 -5.28
CA ALA A 32 38.98 11.69 -5.25
C ALA A 32 39.40 10.36 -4.59
N GLY A 33 38.52 9.74 -3.81
CA GLY A 33 38.72 8.42 -3.21
C GLY A 33 37.72 7.41 -3.79
N SER A 34 36.66 7.16 -3.05
CA SER A 34 35.59 6.24 -3.46
C SER A 34 34.39 7.02 -4.00
N PRO A 35 33.74 6.56 -5.09
CA PRO A 35 32.53 7.20 -5.61
C PRO A 35 31.46 7.37 -4.53
N ALA A 36 30.90 8.57 -4.47
CA ALA A 36 29.91 8.97 -3.48
C ALA A 36 28.52 8.53 -3.93
N ILE A 37 27.87 7.64 -3.18
CA ILE A 37 26.50 7.18 -3.45
C ILE A 37 25.56 8.39 -3.35
N ALA A 38 24.84 8.68 -4.43
CA ALA A 38 23.71 9.59 -4.41
C ALA A 38 22.43 8.82 -4.03
N SER A 39 22.15 7.71 -4.73
CA SER A 39 21.03 6.82 -4.44
C SER A 39 21.38 5.39 -4.84
N ALA A 40 20.99 4.41 -4.03
CA ALA A 40 21.12 3.02 -4.37
C ALA A 40 19.99 2.16 -3.82
N ILE A 41 19.67 1.08 -4.55
CA ILE A 41 18.70 0.06 -4.15
C ILE A 41 19.37 -1.31 -4.25
N ILE A 42 19.25 -2.12 -3.21
CA ILE A 42 19.70 -3.51 -3.16
C ILE A 42 18.47 -4.38 -2.95
N GLY A 43 18.05 -5.08 -3.99
CA GLY A 43 16.99 -6.08 -3.94
C GLY A 43 17.57 -7.49 -3.86
N MET A 44 17.01 -8.33 -2.98
CA MET A 44 17.37 -9.75 -2.87
C MET A 44 16.12 -10.62 -2.99
N GLY A 45 16.09 -11.48 -4.00
CA GLY A 45 14.93 -12.31 -4.34
C GLY A 45 15.24 -13.81 -4.28
N PRO A 46 14.28 -14.66 -3.88
CA PRO A 46 14.46 -16.11 -3.87
C PRO A 46 14.50 -16.73 -5.28
N TRP A 47 14.09 -16.01 -6.32
CA TRP A 47 13.90 -16.61 -7.64
C TRP A 47 15.05 -16.28 -8.59
N PRO A 48 15.39 -17.19 -9.53
CA PRO A 48 16.36 -16.91 -10.59
C PRO A 48 15.97 -15.67 -11.40
N LEU A 49 16.99 -14.95 -11.85
CA LEU A 49 16.80 -13.83 -12.77
C LEU A 49 16.39 -14.35 -14.15
N LYS A 50 15.31 -13.80 -14.71
CA LYS A 50 14.82 -14.19 -16.05
C LYS A 50 15.75 -13.72 -17.16
N LYS A 51 16.37 -12.55 -16.98
CA LYS A 51 17.27 -11.91 -17.93
C LYS A 51 18.23 -11.06 -17.13
N ASP A 52 19.51 -11.11 -17.50
CA ASP A 52 20.52 -10.18 -16.98
C ASP A 52 20.31 -8.80 -17.61
N GLN A 53 20.09 -7.81 -16.76
CA GLN A 53 19.93 -6.41 -17.11
C GLN A 53 21.11 -5.57 -16.61
N SER A 54 22.23 -6.21 -16.28
CA SER A 54 23.41 -5.50 -15.79
C SER A 54 23.97 -4.54 -16.83
N PHE A 55 24.32 -3.33 -16.39
CA PHE A 55 25.07 -2.35 -17.16
C PHE A 55 25.82 -1.43 -16.20
N ALA A 56 26.89 -0.80 -16.69
CA ALA A 56 27.65 0.18 -15.93
C ALA A 56 28.02 1.36 -16.82
N ILE A 57 27.68 2.56 -16.37
CA ILE A 57 28.08 3.83 -16.96
C ILE A 57 29.06 4.48 -15.99
N SER A 58 30.22 4.86 -16.51
CA SER A 58 31.26 5.54 -15.73
C SER A 58 31.83 6.67 -16.57
N THR A 59 31.48 7.90 -16.23
CA THR A 59 31.97 9.11 -16.88
C THR A 59 32.68 10.00 -15.87
N ASN A 60 33.14 11.17 -16.30
CA ASN A 60 33.74 12.17 -15.42
C ASN A 60 32.73 12.86 -14.50
N SER A 61 31.42 12.78 -14.81
CA SER A 61 30.36 13.45 -14.05
C SER A 61 29.47 12.49 -13.27
N ILE A 62 29.34 11.22 -13.71
CA ILE A 62 28.42 10.26 -13.10
C ILE A 62 28.98 8.83 -13.17
N ILE A 63 28.67 8.05 -12.12
CA ILE A 63 28.85 6.61 -12.08
C ILE A 63 27.51 5.98 -11.72
N ALA A 64 26.91 5.24 -12.64
CA ALA A 64 25.61 4.63 -12.46
C ALA A 64 25.54 3.23 -13.07
N GLY A 65 24.58 2.43 -12.64
CA GLY A 65 24.42 1.11 -13.22
C GLY A 65 23.46 0.21 -12.46
N GLN A 66 23.36 -1.00 -13.01
CA GLN A 66 22.64 -2.11 -12.46
C GLN A 66 23.58 -3.32 -12.47
N VAL A 67 23.64 -4.04 -11.36
CA VAL A 67 24.44 -5.27 -11.21
C VAL A 67 23.53 -6.36 -10.69
N GLN A 68 23.40 -7.41 -11.49
CA GLN A 68 22.61 -8.58 -11.20
C GLN A 68 23.51 -9.80 -11.05
N ARG A 69 23.34 -10.55 -9.96
CA ARG A 69 24.10 -11.78 -9.72
C ARG A 69 23.20 -12.90 -9.23
N TYR A 70 23.39 -14.08 -9.80
CA TYR A 70 22.70 -15.31 -9.42
C TYR A 70 23.51 -16.51 -9.96
N PRO A 71 23.59 -17.63 -9.21
CA PRO A 71 23.21 -17.79 -7.81
C PRO A 71 24.28 -17.21 -6.87
N LEU A 72 23.88 -16.75 -5.67
CA LEU A 72 24.80 -16.38 -4.60
C LEU A 72 24.60 -17.29 -3.38
N ASN A 73 25.68 -17.50 -2.62
CA ASN A 73 25.55 -18.19 -1.33
C ASN A 73 25.07 -17.22 -0.24
N LYS A 74 24.48 -17.78 0.83
CA LYS A 74 23.90 -17.01 1.94
C LYS A 74 24.94 -16.10 2.60
N ASN A 75 26.17 -16.57 2.78
CA ASN A 75 27.22 -15.79 3.44
C ASN A 75 27.62 -14.55 2.64
N GLU A 76 27.71 -14.67 1.31
CA GLU A 76 27.93 -13.55 0.40
C GLU A 76 26.81 -12.52 0.50
N LEU A 77 25.55 -12.97 0.50
CA LEU A 77 24.38 -12.08 0.61
C LEU A 77 24.38 -11.32 1.94
N ILE A 78 24.66 -12.01 3.05
CA ILE A 78 24.79 -11.39 4.38
C ILE A 78 25.96 -10.40 4.41
N GLY A 79 27.08 -10.73 3.77
CA GLY A 79 28.22 -9.82 3.61
C GLY A 79 27.82 -8.53 2.90
N ILE A 80 27.08 -8.63 1.79
CA ILE A 80 26.61 -7.48 1.02
C ILE A 80 25.66 -6.60 1.84
N ILE A 81 24.68 -7.20 2.52
CA ILE A 81 23.79 -6.43 3.40
C ILE A 81 24.57 -5.77 4.53
N THR A 82 25.50 -6.49 5.16
CA THR A 82 26.30 -5.95 6.26
C THR A 82 27.13 -4.75 5.80
N ALA A 83 27.78 -4.85 4.62
CA ALA A 83 28.50 -3.74 4.02
C ALA A 83 27.58 -2.54 3.74
N ALA A 84 26.38 -2.78 3.20
CA ALA A 84 25.39 -1.74 2.91
C ALA A 84 24.85 -1.06 4.17
N THR A 85 24.66 -1.79 5.27
CA THR A 85 24.32 -1.19 6.58
C THR A 85 25.43 -0.31 7.15
N ALA A 86 26.67 -0.55 6.72
CA ALA A 86 27.83 0.29 7.01
C ALA A 86 28.05 1.38 5.94
N GLY A 87 27.06 1.61 5.07
CA GLY A 87 27.10 2.65 4.04
C GLY A 87 27.99 2.35 2.84
N ARG A 88 28.31 1.08 2.57
CA ARG A 88 29.19 0.67 1.47
C ARG A 88 28.52 -0.32 0.53
N ILE A 89 28.77 -0.17 -0.76
CA ILE A 89 28.37 -1.15 -1.77
C ILE A 89 29.63 -1.62 -2.50
N GLU A 90 29.93 -2.91 -2.38
CA GLU A 90 31.08 -3.54 -3.04
C GLU A 90 30.65 -4.04 -4.42
N LEU A 91 31.19 -3.41 -5.46
CA LEU A 91 31.08 -3.86 -6.85
C LEU A 91 32.39 -4.57 -7.26
N ALA A 92 32.39 -5.21 -8.43
CA ALA A 92 33.54 -6.01 -8.87
C ALA A 92 34.84 -5.20 -9.02
N ASP A 93 34.73 -3.94 -9.44
CA ASP A 93 35.86 -3.06 -9.76
C ASP A 93 35.99 -1.83 -8.84
N LYS A 94 34.99 -1.58 -7.98
CA LYS A 94 34.97 -0.39 -7.12
C LYS A 94 34.10 -0.59 -5.87
N THR A 95 34.34 0.25 -4.88
CA THR A 95 33.49 0.38 -3.70
C THR A 95 32.81 1.74 -3.74
N LEU A 96 31.47 1.73 -3.72
CA LEU A 96 30.68 2.94 -3.57
C LEU A 96 30.45 3.21 -2.07
N VAL A 97 30.49 4.47 -1.66
CA VAL A 97 30.34 4.85 -0.24
C VAL A 97 29.29 5.94 -0.06
N LEU A 98 28.44 5.82 0.95
CA LEU A 98 27.59 6.92 1.40
C LEU A 98 28.46 8.03 1.98
N VAL A 99 28.19 9.27 1.57
CA VAL A 99 28.90 10.44 2.11
C VAL A 99 28.46 10.62 3.57
N ASP A 100 29.42 10.51 4.47
CA ASP A 100 29.17 10.27 5.89
C ASP A 100 28.76 11.54 6.67
N PRO A 101 27.66 11.50 7.45
CA PRO A 101 27.53 12.25 8.69
C PRO A 101 28.06 11.40 9.86
N PRO A 102 28.33 11.94 11.06
CA PRO A 102 28.90 11.17 12.19
C PRO A 102 28.08 9.96 12.67
N SER A 103 26.86 9.78 12.16
CA SER A 103 26.03 8.58 12.36
C SER A 103 24.94 8.51 11.28
N TYR A 104 24.79 7.36 10.62
CA TYR A 104 23.70 7.11 9.67
C TYR A 104 22.32 7.17 10.33
N ARG A 105 21.32 7.60 9.55
CA ARG A 105 19.90 7.48 9.92
C ARG A 105 19.32 6.20 9.33
N TYR A 106 18.48 5.53 10.11
CA TYR A 106 17.84 4.27 9.72
C TYR A 106 16.32 4.42 9.76
N TYR A 107 15.66 3.96 8.71
CA TYR A 107 14.22 3.80 8.66
C TYR A 107 13.89 2.38 8.20
N SER A 108 12.92 1.76 8.85
CA SER A 108 12.46 0.43 8.46
C SER A 108 10.94 0.40 8.43
N GLU A 109 10.41 0.01 7.29
CA GLU A 109 8.97 -0.14 7.12
C GLU A 109 8.39 -1.37 7.85
N MET A 110 9.27 -2.22 8.39
CA MET A 110 8.90 -3.42 9.15
C MET A 110 8.17 -3.08 10.46
N VAL A 111 8.19 -1.81 10.89
CA VAL A 111 7.45 -1.33 12.07
C VAL A 111 5.95 -1.14 11.78
N HIS A 112 5.55 -1.06 10.50
CA HIS A 112 4.15 -0.87 10.11
C HIS A 112 3.36 -2.19 10.22
N ARG A 113 2.43 -2.26 11.18
CA ARG A 113 1.74 -3.51 11.57
C ARG A 113 0.64 -3.98 10.60
N ASP A 114 0.19 -3.14 9.67
CA ASP A 114 -1.01 -3.39 8.86
C ASP A 114 -0.77 -3.56 7.36
N ARG A 115 0.42 -4.02 6.97
CA ARG A 115 0.70 -4.34 5.56
C ARG A 115 0.17 -5.70 5.15
N TRP A 116 -0.40 -5.77 3.95
CA TRP A 116 -0.84 -7.01 3.32
C TRP A 116 0.32 -7.87 2.81
N PHE A 117 1.43 -7.24 2.47
CA PHE A 117 2.68 -7.89 2.11
C PHE A 117 3.85 -7.12 2.71
N SER A 118 4.80 -7.84 3.26
CA SER A 118 5.98 -7.29 3.93
C SER A 118 7.22 -8.00 3.44
N ASP A 119 8.08 -7.25 2.74
CA ASP A 119 9.49 -7.58 2.60
C ASP A 119 10.30 -6.98 3.77
N LEU A 120 11.49 -7.51 4.03
CA LEU A 120 12.39 -6.82 4.96
C LEU A 120 12.90 -5.57 4.25
N HIS A 121 12.68 -4.42 4.86
CA HIS A 121 13.03 -3.13 4.28
C HIS A 121 13.85 -2.31 5.29
N LEU A 122 15.04 -1.91 4.89
CA LEU A 122 15.90 -0.99 5.64
C LEU A 122 16.42 0.10 4.72
N HIS A 123 16.24 1.35 5.14
CA HIS A 123 16.77 2.54 4.49
C HIS A 123 17.91 3.11 5.34
N VAL A 124 19.07 3.30 4.71
CA VAL A 124 20.28 3.85 5.32
C VAL A 124 20.59 5.18 4.65
N SER A 125 20.51 6.26 5.40
CA SER A 125 20.72 7.61 4.87
C SER A 125 22.02 8.23 5.39
N GLY A 126 22.79 8.79 4.46
CA GLY A 126 24.02 9.53 4.69
C GLY A 126 23.77 11.03 4.93
N LYS A 127 24.70 11.87 4.46
CA LYS A 127 24.62 13.33 4.52
C LYS A 127 23.74 13.86 3.39
N ASP A 128 23.15 15.04 3.62
CA ASP A 128 22.50 15.81 2.58
C ASP A 128 23.51 16.16 1.49
N ASN A 129 23.16 15.82 0.24
CA ASN A 129 23.98 16.18 -0.90
C ASN A 129 23.88 17.69 -1.09
N GLN A 130 24.99 18.33 -1.44
CA GLN A 130 24.92 19.70 -1.93
C GLN A 130 24.13 19.71 -3.24
N HIS A 131 23.32 20.75 -3.45
CA HIS A 131 22.64 20.93 -4.73
C HIS A 131 23.67 20.93 -5.85
N SER A 132 23.53 20.00 -6.79
CA SER A 132 24.33 19.99 -8.01
C SER A 132 24.05 21.28 -8.78
N SER A 133 25.09 21.89 -9.35
CA SER A 133 24.91 23.06 -10.20
C SER A 133 24.14 22.66 -11.48
N ALA A 134 23.39 23.60 -12.06
CA ALA A 134 22.68 23.37 -13.33
C ALA A 134 23.63 22.93 -14.46
N GLU A 135 24.87 23.44 -14.45
CA GLU A 135 25.92 23.04 -15.40
C GLU A 135 26.33 21.57 -15.21
N LEU A 136 26.49 21.12 -13.97
CA LEU A 136 26.81 19.71 -13.69
C LEU A 136 25.67 18.80 -14.14
N LEU A 137 24.42 19.17 -13.87
CA LEU A 137 23.25 18.40 -14.30
C LEU A 137 23.16 18.29 -15.83
N ALA A 138 23.38 19.40 -16.55
CA ALA A 138 23.42 19.38 -18.01
C ALA A 138 24.53 18.46 -18.55
N ARG A 139 25.72 18.50 -17.93
CA ARG A 139 26.83 17.60 -18.31
C ARG A 139 26.49 16.13 -18.05
N ILE A 140 25.84 15.82 -16.92
CA ILE A 140 25.38 14.46 -16.62
C ILE A 140 24.41 13.98 -17.70
N ASP A 141 23.45 14.80 -18.12
CA ASP A 141 22.49 14.42 -19.14
C ASP A 141 23.17 14.15 -20.50
N ASP A 142 24.14 14.98 -20.89
CA ASP A 142 24.90 14.77 -22.13
C ASP A 142 25.78 13.51 -22.07
N ASP A 143 26.43 13.28 -20.93
CA ASP A 143 27.22 12.06 -20.67
C ASP A 143 26.35 10.79 -20.77
N LEU A 144 25.11 10.84 -20.24
CA LEU A 144 24.16 9.73 -20.30
C LEU A 144 23.65 9.46 -21.72
N ARG A 145 23.37 10.50 -22.50
CA ARG A 145 22.97 10.35 -23.92
C ARG A 145 24.09 9.75 -24.78
N ALA A 146 25.34 10.06 -24.46
CA ALA A 146 26.52 9.53 -25.16
C ALA A 146 26.95 8.14 -24.68
N SER A 147 26.39 7.64 -23.57
CA SER A 147 26.77 6.36 -22.98
C SER A 147 26.14 5.15 -23.69
N THR A 148 26.51 3.95 -23.28
CA THR A 148 25.92 2.69 -23.78
C THR A 148 25.55 1.79 -22.59
N PRO A 149 24.27 1.47 -22.38
CA PRO A 149 23.10 1.93 -23.16
C PRO A 149 22.85 3.44 -22.98
N PRO A 150 22.30 4.13 -24.01
CA PRO A 150 21.99 5.54 -23.90
C PRO A 150 20.72 5.77 -23.05
N PHE A 151 20.72 6.86 -22.29
CA PHE A 151 19.54 7.37 -21.56
C PHE A 151 19.29 8.83 -21.96
N ASP A 152 18.03 9.28 -21.98
CA ASP A 152 17.68 10.67 -22.37
C ASP A 152 18.09 11.72 -21.32
N GLY A 153 18.53 11.26 -20.16
CA GLY A 153 19.06 12.08 -19.08
C GLY A 153 18.89 11.40 -17.73
N LEU A 154 19.17 12.14 -16.66
CA LEU A 154 19.12 11.63 -15.30
C LEU A 154 17.70 11.17 -14.89
N ALA A 155 16.65 11.84 -15.36
CA ALA A 155 15.27 11.46 -15.06
C ALA A 155 14.90 10.09 -15.65
N ASP A 156 15.28 9.84 -16.91
CA ASP A 156 15.07 8.56 -17.60
C ASP A 156 15.84 7.42 -16.90
N LEU A 157 17.14 7.66 -16.60
CA LEU A 157 17.96 6.71 -15.85
C LEU A 157 17.36 6.36 -14.48
N ASN A 158 16.90 7.35 -13.71
CA ASN A 158 16.27 7.10 -12.42
C ASN A 158 14.94 6.35 -12.56
N GLY A 159 14.15 6.66 -13.58
CA GLY A 159 12.94 5.91 -13.91
C GLY A 159 13.24 4.43 -14.20
N TRP A 160 14.31 4.15 -14.95
CA TRP A 160 14.78 2.80 -15.21
C TRP A 160 15.26 2.08 -13.95
N LEU A 161 16.14 2.71 -13.17
CA LEU A 161 16.71 2.13 -11.96
C LEU A 161 15.68 2.04 -10.82
N GLY A 162 14.60 2.81 -10.88
CA GLY A 162 13.62 2.94 -9.79
C GLY A 162 14.18 3.68 -8.57
N THR A 163 15.26 4.45 -8.75
CA THR A 163 15.88 5.28 -7.71
C THR A 163 15.16 6.62 -7.58
N ASP A 164 15.28 7.26 -6.43
CA ASP A 164 14.70 8.59 -6.20
C ASP A 164 15.49 9.65 -7.01
N GLY A 165 14.85 10.24 -8.02
CA GLY A 165 15.48 11.18 -8.95
C GLY A 165 15.96 12.48 -8.31
N ASP A 166 15.46 12.80 -7.11
CA ASP A 166 15.80 14.02 -6.38
C ASP A 166 17.12 13.94 -5.61
N ALA A 167 17.79 12.79 -5.58
CA ALA A 167 19.03 12.59 -4.80
C ALA A 167 20.17 13.55 -5.19
N LEU A 168 20.23 13.98 -6.46
CA LEU A 168 21.21 14.95 -6.94
C LEU A 168 20.74 16.41 -6.82
N SER A 169 19.47 16.61 -6.45
CA SER A 169 18.80 17.90 -6.27
C SER A 169 18.74 18.35 -4.81
N GLY A 170 19.64 17.86 -3.95
CA GLY A 170 19.79 18.30 -2.55
C GLY A 170 19.12 17.41 -1.50
N ARG A 171 18.60 16.23 -1.88
CA ARG A 171 18.15 15.23 -0.91
C ARG A 171 19.32 14.47 -0.27
N THR A 172 19.02 13.80 0.84
CA THR A 172 19.96 12.95 1.57
C THR A 172 20.37 11.74 0.74
N SER A 173 21.68 11.51 0.61
CA SER A 173 22.21 10.28 0.01
C SER A 173 21.68 9.04 0.73
N SER A 174 21.36 7.97 0.00
CA SER A 174 20.83 6.77 0.66
C SER A 174 21.04 5.44 -0.05
N ILE A 175 20.98 4.37 0.74
CA ILE A 175 20.90 2.97 0.30
C ILE A 175 19.58 2.38 0.82
N VAL A 176 18.76 1.86 -0.08
CA VAL A 176 17.54 1.11 0.23
C VAL A 176 17.81 -0.37 0.07
N MET A 177 17.59 -1.16 1.12
CA MET A 177 17.73 -2.62 1.07
C MET A 177 16.37 -3.29 1.19
N ARG A 178 16.10 -4.25 0.31
CA ARG A 178 14.87 -5.05 0.27
C ARG A 178 15.20 -6.54 0.18
N VAL A 179 14.74 -7.33 1.14
CA VAL A 179 14.86 -8.80 1.11
C VAL A 179 13.48 -9.41 0.98
N PHE A 180 13.22 -10.03 -0.17
CA PHE A 180 11.96 -10.73 -0.43
C PHE A 180 11.91 -12.06 0.33
N PRO A 181 10.73 -12.47 0.80
CA PRO A 181 10.56 -13.65 1.63
C PRO A 181 10.92 -14.94 0.88
N PRO A 182 11.47 -15.96 1.56
CA PRO A 182 11.80 -17.25 0.96
C PRO A 182 10.57 -18.10 0.63
N VAL A 183 9.40 -17.71 1.11
CA VAL A 183 8.15 -18.44 0.93
C VAL A 183 7.00 -17.45 0.81
N ASP A 184 6.07 -17.72 -0.09
CA ASP A 184 4.87 -16.90 -0.23
C ASP A 184 3.63 -17.70 -0.66
N LEU A 185 2.44 -17.13 -0.47
CA LEU A 185 1.18 -17.67 -0.99
C LEU A 185 1.12 -17.51 -2.51
N THR A 186 0.71 -18.57 -3.21
CA THR A 186 0.36 -18.51 -4.62
C THR A 186 -1.10 -18.10 -4.75
N ILE A 187 -1.38 -16.80 -4.63
CA ILE A 187 -2.75 -16.25 -4.50
C ILE A 187 -3.72 -16.83 -5.53
N GLY A 188 -3.34 -16.90 -6.82
CA GLY A 188 -4.21 -17.43 -7.88
C GLY A 188 -4.54 -18.93 -7.77
N ARG A 189 -3.93 -19.65 -6.83
CA ARG A 189 -4.18 -21.08 -6.52
C ARG A 189 -4.71 -21.29 -5.10
N CYS A 190 -4.90 -20.22 -4.34
CA CYS A 190 -5.59 -20.26 -3.05
C CYS A 190 -7.09 -20.13 -3.29
N MET A 191 -7.90 -20.96 -2.65
CA MET A 191 -9.35 -21.00 -2.88
C MET A 191 -10.08 -21.41 -1.61
N LEU A 192 -11.26 -20.84 -1.41
CA LEU A 192 -12.24 -21.31 -0.44
C LEU A 192 -13.50 -21.69 -1.22
N ARG A 193 -13.97 -22.93 -1.06
CA ARG A 193 -15.17 -23.42 -1.74
C ARG A 193 -15.95 -24.34 -0.83
N GLY A 194 -17.20 -23.98 -0.54
CA GLY A 194 -17.95 -24.64 0.52
C GLY A 194 -17.23 -24.42 1.85
N ASP A 195 -16.98 -25.50 2.60
CA ASP A 195 -16.22 -25.45 3.84
C ASP A 195 -14.76 -25.86 3.65
N GLU A 196 -14.25 -26.00 2.42
CA GLU A 196 -12.86 -26.41 2.18
C GLU A 196 -11.99 -25.23 1.77
N LEU A 197 -11.00 -24.89 2.61
CA LEU A 197 -9.93 -23.95 2.30
C LEU A 197 -8.74 -24.71 1.72
N THR A 198 -8.33 -24.33 0.52
CA THR A 198 -7.04 -24.74 -0.08
C THR A 198 -6.09 -23.55 -0.12
N LEU A 199 -4.94 -23.66 0.54
CA LEU A 199 -3.84 -22.70 0.41
C LEU A 199 -2.66 -23.36 -0.31
N THR A 200 -2.10 -22.64 -1.28
CA THR A 200 -0.89 -23.07 -2.01
C THR A 200 0.25 -22.12 -1.66
N LEU A 201 1.40 -22.66 -1.27
CA LEU A 201 2.62 -21.93 -0.95
C LEU A 201 3.73 -22.32 -1.92
N ASN A 202 4.60 -21.36 -2.25
CA ASN A 202 5.85 -21.63 -2.94
C ASN A 202 7.01 -21.21 -2.04
N ALA A 203 7.82 -22.17 -1.63
CA ALA A 203 9.05 -21.94 -0.87
C ALA A 203 10.30 -22.12 -1.74
N HIS A 204 11.35 -21.39 -1.39
CA HIS A 204 12.68 -21.55 -1.94
C HIS A 204 13.22 -22.97 -1.61
N PRO A 205 13.90 -23.69 -2.54
CA PRO A 205 14.31 -25.07 -2.33
C PRO A 205 15.20 -25.31 -1.12
N ALA A 206 16.09 -24.36 -0.82
CA ALA A 206 17.00 -24.41 0.31
C ALA A 206 16.41 -23.88 1.64
N PHE A 207 15.15 -23.42 1.63
CA PHE A 207 14.52 -22.87 2.83
C PHE A 207 14.05 -23.98 3.79
N ASP A 208 14.31 -23.78 5.08
CA ASP A 208 13.78 -24.64 6.15
C ASP A 208 12.30 -24.34 6.38
N VAL A 209 11.43 -25.10 5.73
CA VAL A 209 9.98 -24.94 5.79
C VAL A 209 9.38 -25.10 7.19
N ARG A 210 10.12 -25.66 8.16
CA ARG A 210 9.68 -25.71 9.57
C ARG A 210 9.63 -24.32 10.23
N ARG A 211 10.25 -23.31 9.61
CA ARG A 211 10.20 -21.91 10.04
C ARG A 211 8.96 -21.16 9.55
N VAL A 212 8.12 -21.81 8.74
CA VAL A 212 6.84 -21.25 8.28
C VAL A 212 5.88 -21.21 9.45
N GLY A 213 5.38 -20.01 9.76
CA GLY A 213 4.16 -19.84 10.53
C GLY A 213 3.00 -19.57 9.57
N LEU A 214 1.87 -20.22 9.77
CA LEU A 214 0.67 -20.00 8.96
C LEU A 214 -0.53 -20.06 9.87
N ALA A 215 -1.17 -18.91 10.04
CA ALA A 215 -2.40 -18.80 10.80
C ALA A 215 -3.57 -18.54 9.85
N ILE A 216 -4.74 -19.05 10.20
CA ILE A 216 -6.00 -18.75 9.51
C ILE A 216 -7.03 -18.21 10.49
N ARG A 217 -7.88 -17.31 9.99
CA ARG A 217 -9.07 -16.83 10.69
C ARG A 217 -10.27 -16.86 9.74
N GLY A 218 -11.21 -17.75 10.00
CA GLY A 218 -12.50 -17.79 9.32
C GLY A 218 -13.41 -16.62 9.70
N ILE A 219 -14.14 -16.10 8.71
CA ILE A 219 -15.23 -15.13 8.86
C ILE A 219 -16.39 -15.57 7.96
N PRO A 220 -17.63 -15.51 8.43
CA PRO A 220 -17.98 -15.54 9.85
C PRO A 220 -17.38 -16.81 10.46
N GLY A 221 -16.82 -16.67 11.65
CA GLY A 221 -16.19 -17.77 12.34
C GLY A 221 -16.92 -18.04 13.64
N ASP A 222 -16.74 -19.24 14.17
CA ASP A 222 -17.19 -19.64 15.51
C ASP A 222 -16.26 -19.07 16.61
N GLY A 223 -16.04 -17.75 16.57
CA GLY A 223 -15.19 -17.03 17.52
C GLY A 223 -13.72 -17.47 17.51
N LEU A 224 -13.24 -18.02 18.64
CA LEU A 224 -11.85 -18.48 18.80
C LEU A 224 -11.58 -19.79 18.05
N SER A 225 -12.58 -20.66 17.88
CA SER A 225 -12.39 -21.94 17.18
C SER A 225 -12.11 -21.73 15.68
N GLY A 226 -12.62 -20.63 15.10
CA GLY A 226 -12.32 -20.18 13.75
C GLY A 226 -10.89 -19.64 13.54
N ARG A 227 -10.06 -19.58 14.60
CA ARG A 227 -8.68 -19.09 14.57
C ARG A 227 -7.72 -20.24 14.86
N ARG A 228 -6.89 -20.61 13.89
CA ARG A 228 -6.00 -21.78 14.01
C ARG A 228 -4.61 -21.50 13.46
N GLN A 229 -3.60 -22.08 14.10
CA GLN A 229 -2.28 -22.28 13.50
C GLN A 229 -2.34 -23.56 12.68
N VAL A 230 -1.95 -23.49 11.41
CA VAL A 230 -2.13 -24.58 10.44
C VAL A 230 -0.85 -24.85 9.63
N ALA A 231 0.29 -24.31 10.04
CA ALA A 231 1.57 -24.51 9.35
C ALA A 231 1.98 -25.99 9.30
N GLU A 232 1.73 -26.74 10.37
CA GLU A 232 2.06 -28.17 10.47
C GLU A 232 1.22 -29.06 9.53
N LEU A 233 0.10 -28.53 9.05
CA LEU A 233 -0.80 -29.22 8.13
C LEU A 233 -0.40 -29.01 6.65
N VAL A 234 0.65 -28.22 6.38
CA VAL A 234 1.12 -28.00 5.01
C VAL A 234 1.89 -29.24 4.52
N GLU A 235 1.35 -29.87 3.49
CA GLU A 235 1.99 -30.97 2.78
C GLU A 235 2.98 -30.40 1.77
N TRP A 236 4.27 -30.51 2.08
CA TRP A 236 5.35 -30.05 1.20
C TRP A 236 5.70 -31.13 0.16
N GLY A 237 5.60 -30.77 -1.11
CA GLY A 237 5.99 -31.61 -2.22
C GLY A 237 7.49 -31.58 -2.53
N GLU A 238 7.87 -32.29 -3.59
CA GLU A 238 9.22 -32.25 -4.15
C GLU A 238 9.54 -30.88 -4.76
N VAL A 239 10.84 -30.60 -4.91
CA VAL A 239 11.31 -29.40 -5.59
C VAL A 239 11.10 -29.54 -7.10
N LYS A 240 10.36 -28.60 -7.71
CA LYS A 240 10.14 -28.48 -9.16
C LYS A 240 10.39 -27.04 -9.59
N GLU A 241 11.06 -26.85 -10.71
CA GLU A 241 11.33 -25.50 -11.28
C GLU A 241 11.89 -24.49 -10.24
N TYR A 242 12.86 -24.93 -9.42
CA TYR A 242 13.46 -24.12 -8.35
C TYR A 242 12.47 -23.68 -7.26
N ARG A 243 11.39 -24.45 -7.02
CA ARG A 243 10.39 -24.17 -5.98
C ARG A 243 9.99 -25.45 -5.27
N ARG A 244 9.77 -25.34 -3.97
CA ARG A 244 9.09 -26.38 -3.18
C ARG A 244 7.65 -25.94 -2.96
N GLU A 245 6.71 -26.66 -3.56
CA GLU A 245 5.29 -26.37 -3.38
C GLU A 245 4.80 -26.93 -2.05
N GLY A 246 4.02 -26.16 -1.32
CA GLY A 246 3.30 -26.59 -0.13
C GLY A 246 1.79 -26.46 -0.36
N ILE A 247 1.02 -27.51 -0.07
CA ILE A 247 -0.44 -27.48 -0.18
C ILE A 247 -1.03 -27.73 1.19
N LEU A 248 -1.97 -26.88 1.59
CA LEU A 248 -2.79 -27.07 2.77
C LEU A 248 -4.23 -27.22 2.33
N ARG A 249 -4.92 -28.24 2.86
CA ARG A 249 -6.38 -28.36 2.79
C ARG A 249 -6.94 -28.46 4.20
N VAL A 250 -7.87 -27.57 4.55
CA VAL A 250 -8.47 -27.56 5.89
C VAL A 250 -9.93 -27.16 5.83
N SER A 251 -10.76 -27.85 6.61
CA SER A 251 -12.17 -27.53 6.74
C SER A 251 -12.38 -26.28 7.62
N VAL A 252 -13.15 -25.31 7.13
CA VAL A 252 -13.54 -24.04 7.77
C VAL A 252 -15.06 -23.88 7.68
N VAL A 253 -15.77 -24.44 8.66
CA VAL A 253 -17.23 -24.53 8.69
C VAL A 253 -17.89 -23.15 8.73
N ASP A 254 -18.91 -22.95 7.89
CA ASP A 254 -19.76 -21.73 7.81
C ASP A 254 -18.98 -20.42 7.61
N CYS A 255 -17.75 -20.52 7.10
CA CYS A 255 -16.96 -19.36 6.70
C CYS A 255 -17.28 -19.01 5.25
N ASP A 256 -17.49 -17.73 4.96
CA ASP A 256 -17.53 -17.20 3.58
C ASP A 256 -16.18 -16.57 3.17
N SER A 257 -15.27 -16.42 4.13
CA SER A 257 -13.96 -15.84 3.94
C SER A 257 -12.99 -16.34 5.01
N VAL A 258 -11.71 -16.40 4.66
CA VAL A 258 -10.63 -16.77 5.56
C VAL A 258 -9.47 -15.82 5.36
N LEU A 259 -9.01 -15.20 6.45
CA LEU A 259 -7.76 -14.47 6.47
C LEU A 259 -6.63 -15.47 6.70
N ALA A 260 -5.75 -15.64 5.72
CA ALA A 260 -4.48 -16.31 5.89
C ALA A 260 -3.41 -15.30 6.30
N VAL A 261 -2.61 -15.64 7.31
CA VAL A 261 -1.47 -14.87 7.79
C VAL A 261 -0.23 -15.76 7.73
N LEU A 262 0.62 -15.51 6.74
CA LEU A 262 1.89 -16.18 6.52
C LEU A 262 3.01 -15.43 7.26
N MET A 263 3.82 -16.18 7.99
CA MET A 263 4.96 -15.70 8.76
C MET A 263 6.20 -16.53 8.46
N VAL A 264 7.38 -15.90 8.57
CA VAL A 264 8.68 -16.58 8.55
C VAL A 264 9.41 -16.20 9.83
N GLY A 265 9.63 -17.19 10.70
CA GLY A 265 10.09 -16.92 12.06
C GLY A 265 9.07 -16.06 12.82
N SER A 266 9.51 -14.91 13.33
CA SER A 266 8.66 -13.95 14.05
C SER A 266 8.09 -12.82 13.19
N SER A 267 8.34 -12.82 11.88
CA SER A 267 7.92 -11.74 10.98
C SER A 267 6.76 -12.16 10.08
N THR A 268 5.72 -11.31 10.02
CA THR A 268 4.61 -11.46 9.07
C THR A 268 5.09 -11.12 7.68
N VAL A 269 4.92 -12.05 6.75
CA VAL A 269 5.27 -11.91 5.33
C VAL A 269 4.07 -11.48 4.51
N ARG A 270 2.93 -12.15 4.71
CA ARG A 270 1.73 -11.90 3.93
C ARG A 270 0.48 -12.06 4.77
N ARG A 271 -0.46 -11.16 4.57
CA ARG A 271 -1.87 -11.33 4.92
C ARG A 271 -2.64 -11.48 3.61
N HIS A 272 -3.68 -12.29 3.59
CA HIS A 272 -4.55 -12.35 2.42
C HIS A 272 -5.94 -12.87 2.78
N TRP A 273 -6.97 -12.27 2.21
CA TRP A 273 -8.33 -12.79 2.28
C TRP A 273 -8.55 -13.79 1.15
N ILE A 274 -8.93 -15.02 1.51
CA ILE A 274 -9.44 -16.02 0.59
C ILE A 274 -10.95 -16.07 0.81
N VAL A 275 -11.72 -15.95 -0.27
CA VAL A 275 -13.18 -15.78 -0.18
C VAL A 275 -13.89 -16.89 -0.92
N ASP A 276 -15.02 -17.34 -0.39
CA ASP A 276 -15.95 -18.21 -1.10
C ASP A 276 -16.95 -17.35 -1.86
N PRO A 277 -16.90 -17.32 -3.20
CA PRO A 277 -17.88 -16.56 -3.98
C PRO A 277 -19.31 -17.09 -3.80
N ALA A 278 -19.51 -18.37 -3.48
CA ALA A 278 -20.83 -18.98 -3.34
C ALA A 278 -21.51 -18.68 -1.99
N LYS A 279 -20.76 -18.24 -0.98
CA LYS A 279 -21.27 -17.95 0.37
C LYS A 279 -21.33 -16.47 0.72
N ALA A 280 -21.07 -15.58 -0.24
CA ALA A 280 -21.10 -14.15 0.01
C ALA A 280 -22.46 -13.73 0.61
N ARG A 281 -22.44 -13.26 1.87
CA ARG A 281 -23.64 -12.90 2.62
C ARG A 281 -24.34 -11.65 2.08
N ASN A 282 -23.57 -10.74 1.48
CA ASN A 282 -24.13 -9.56 0.85
C ASN A 282 -24.76 -9.91 -0.51
N SER A 283 -26.08 -10.08 -0.52
CA SER A 283 -26.84 -10.33 -1.75
C SER A 283 -26.67 -9.24 -2.81
N ARG A 284 -26.46 -7.98 -2.41
CA ARG A 284 -26.18 -6.87 -3.33
C ARG A 284 -24.83 -7.06 -4.01
N TYR A 285 -23.82 -7.49 -3.26
CA TYR A 285 -22.52 -7.85 -3.80
C TYR A 285 -22.61 -9.01 -4.79
N VAL A 286 -23.33 -10.08 -4.45
CA VAL A 286 -23.54 -11.23 -5.36
C VAL A 286 -24.21 -10.79 -6.66
N ALA A 287 -25.27 -9.98 -6.56
CA ALA A 287 -26.00 -9.47 -7.72
C ALA A 287 -25.09 -8.64 -8.65
N VAL A 288 -24.29 -7.73 -8.10
CA VAL A 288 -23.38 -6.89 -8.89
C VAL A 288 -22.20 -7.70 -9.43
N GLN A 289 -21.57 -8.55 -8.62
CA GLN A 289 -20.41 -9.36 -9.04
C GLN A 289 -20.74 -10.27 -10.23
N THR A 290 -22.00 -10.72 -10.34
CA THR A 290 -22.47 -11.54 -11.47
C THR A 290 -22.26 -10.84 -12.83
N PHE A 291 -22.32 -9.50 -12.86
CA PHE A 291 -22.16 -8.69 -14.08
C PHE A 291 -20.84 -7.92 -14.10
N ASP A 292 -20.24 -7.65 -12.94
CA ASP A 292 -18.94 -7.00 -12.77
C ASP A 292 -18.02 -7.89 -11.92
N THR A 293 -17.35 -8.85 -12.58
CA THR A 293 -16.47 -9.82 -11.91
C THR A 293 -15.39 -9.10 -11.12
N GLU A 294 -15.27 -9.42 -9.82
CA GLU A 294 -14.37 -8.76 -8.89
C GLU A 294 -14.57 -7.23 -8.81
N LEU A 295 -15.76 -6.71 -9.13
CA LEU A 295 -16.06 -5.27 -9.15
C LEU A 295 -15.03 -4.44 -9.95
N ARG A 296 -14.45 -5.01 -11.02
CA ARG A 296 -13.37 -4.37 -11.78
C ARG A 296 -13.80 -3.03 -12.35
N ARG A 297 -15.01 -2.94 -12.91
CA ARG A 297 -15.54 -1.70 -13.49
C ARG A 297 -15.88 -0.67 -12.43
N ILE A 298 -16.48 -1.07 -11.32
CA ILE A 298 -16.74 -0.15 -10.20
C ILE A 298 -15.42 0.39 -9.64
N ARG A 299 -14.41 -0.46 -9.46
CA ARG A 299 -13.07 -0.05 -8.98
C ARG A 299 -12.41 0.95 -9.93
N GLU A 300 -12.36 0.63 -11.22
CA GLU A 300 -11.83 1.51 -12.28
C GLU A 300 -12.54 2.87 -12.26
N VAL A 301 -13.88 2.88 -12.17
CA VAL A 301 -14.65 4.12 -12.16
C VAL A 301 -14.40 4.96 -10.91
N ILE A 302 -14.31 4.34 -9.74
CA ILE A 302 -14.08 5.07 -8.48
C ILE A 302 -12.65 5.61 -8.39
N LEU A 303 -11.65 4.83 -8.82
CA LEU A 303 -10.25 5.14 -8.58
C LEU A 303 -9.59 5.87 -9.76
N GLU A 304 -10.02 5.61 -10.98
CA GLU A 304 -9.30 6.02 -12.20
C GLU A 304 -10.09 6.98 -13.10
N SER A 305 -11.43 7.01 -13.01
CA SER A 305 -12.26 7.85 -13.88
C SER A 305 -11.90 9.34 -13.78
N THR A 306 -11.75 9.96 -14.96
CA THR A 306 -11.66 11.43 -15.11
C THR A 306 -13.02 12.07 -15.40
N ASP A 307 -14.07 11.26 -15.56
CA ASP A 307 -15.45 11.70 -15.77
C ASP A 307 -16.18 11.75 -14.41
N SER A 308 -16.62 12.95 -14.02
CA SER A 308 -17.29 13.18 -12.73
C SER A 308 -18.61 12.43 -12.63
N ARG A 309 -19.38 12.31 -13.72
CA ARG A 309 -20.67 11.59 -13.71
C ARG A 309 -20.47 10.10 -13.50
N LYS A 310 -19.45 9.51 -14.15
CA LYS A 310 -19.08 8.12 -13.89
C LYS A 310 -18.63 7.94 -12.45
N PHE A 311 -17.80 8.84 -11.93
CA PHE A 311 -17.36 8.80 -10.54
C PHE A 311 -18.57 8.81 -9.57
N GLU A 312 -19.54 9.71 -9.75
CA GLU A 312 -20.79 9.75 -9.00
C GLU A 312 -21.58 8.43 -9.07
N GLN A 313 -21.70 7.84 -10.28
CA GLN A 313 -22.33 6.53 -10.46
C GLN A 313 -21.58 5.41 -9.72
N GLY A 314 -20.25 5.45 -9.73
CA GLY A 314 -19.40 4.51 -8.99
C GLY A 314 -19.61 4.62 -7.48
N ILE A 315 -19.66 5.85 -6.95
CA ILE A 315 -19.95 6.10 -5.53
C ILE A 315 -21.36 5.64 -5.16
N ALA A 316 -22.36 5.89 -6.00
CA ALA A 316 -23.72 5.38 -5.78
C ALA A 316 -23.74 3.84 -5.76
N ALA A 317 -23.07 3.17 -6.70
CA ALA A 317 -22.95 1.72 -6.70
C ALA A 317 -22.23 1.19 -5.44
N LEU A 318 -21.20 1.88 -4.96
CA LEU A 318 -20.53 1.54 -3.70
C LEU A 318 -21.48 1.65 -2.49
N TYR A 319 -22.25 2.74 -2.37
CA TYR A 319 -23.24 2.87 -1.29
C TYR A 319 -24.32 1.79 -1.36
N PHE A 320 -24.81 1.44 -2.55
CA PHE A 320 -25.71 0.31 -2.73
C PHE A 320 -25.07 -0.98 -2.20
N LEU A 321 -23.84 -1.28 -2.62
CA LEU A 321 -23.10 -2.44 -2.13
C LEU A 321 -22.90 -2.43 -0.61
N LEU A 322 -22.73 -1.26 0.01
CA LEU A 322 -22.62 -1.09 1.46
C LEU A 322 -23.95 -1.18 2.21
N GLY A 323 -25.08 -1.39 1.52
CA GLY A 323 -26.38 -1.61 2.14
C GLY A 323 -27.27 -0.37 2.26
N TYR A 324 -26.82 0.78 1.76
CA TYR A 324 -27.62 2.00 1.65
C TYR A 324 -28.57 1.92 0.45
N SER A 325 -29.54 2.85 0.41
CA SER A 325 -30.40 3.06 -0.77
C SER A 325 -30.03 4.40 -1.42
N PRO A 326 -29.12 4.40 -2.41
CA PRO A 326 -28.70 5.62 -3.09
C PRO A 326 -29.70 6.04 -4.17
N VAL A 327 -29.86 7.34 -4.34
CA VAL A 327 -30.58 7.99 -5.42
C VAL A 327 -29.65 9.00 -6.07
N LEU A 328 -29.51 8.91 -7.40
CA LEU A 328 -28.90 9.92 -8.24
C LEU A 328 -30.00 10.88 -8.69
N PRO A 329 -30.07 12.11 -8.15
CA PRO A 329 -31.13 13.03 -8.51
C PRO A 329 -31.05 13.44 -9.98
N ILE A 330 -32.22 13.66 -10.60
CA ILE A 330 -32.33 14.09 -12.01
C ILE A 330 -32.13 15.62 -12.14
N GLU A 331 -32.41 16.36 -11.07
CA GLU A 331 -32.38 17.82 -11.04
C GLU A 331 -30.95 18.38 -10.97
N THR A 332 -30.68 19.46 -11.70
CA THR A 332 -29.32 20.03 -11.82
C THR A 332 -28.89 20.72 -10.52
N ASN A 333 -29.85 21.24 -9.76
CA ASN A 333 -29.60 21.88 -8.46
C ASN A 333 -29.82 20.94 -7.26
N ALA A 334 -29.68 19.64 -7.46
CA ALA A 334 -29.69 18.65 -6.39
C ALA A 334 -28.25 18.32 -5.91
N PRO A 335 -28.10 17.71 -4.72
CA PRO A 335 -26.86 17.03 -4.37
C PRO A 335 -26.56 15.91 -5.38
N ASP A 336 -25.27 15.57 -5.56
CA ASP A 336 -24.89 14.53 -6.52
C ASP A 336 -25.52 13.17 -6.17
N ILE A 337 -25.59 12.82 -4.88
CA ILE A 337 -26.25 11.61 -4.40
C ILE A 337 -27.02 11.91 -3.10
N VAL A 338 -28.22 11.34 -2.97
CA VAL A 338 -28.94 11.22 -1.70
C VAL A 338 -28.93 9.75 -1.30
N VAL A 339 -28.52 9.45 -0.07
CA VAL A 339 -28.52 8.07 0.42
C VAL A 339 -29.36 7.95 1.69
N SER A 340 -30.12 6.86 1.79
CA SER A 340 -30.81 6.49 3.04
C SER A 340 -30.27 5.19 3.63
N THR A 341 -30.27 5.12 4.96
CA THR A 341 -30.08 3.86 5.69
C THR A 341 -31.39 3.06 5.74
N PRO A 342 -31.35 1.75 6.01
CA PRO A 342 -32.55 0.95 6.27
C PRO A 342 -33.44 1.53 7.39
N GLY A 343 -32.86 2.10 8.45
CA GLY A 343 -33.57 2.78 9.52
C GLY A 343 -34.09 4.19 9.18
N GLY A 344 -33.92 4.65 7.94
CA GLY A 344 -34.52 5.89 7.43
C GLY A 344 -33.70 7.16 7.67
N GLN A 345 -32.46 7.04 8.14
CA GLN A 345 -31.54 8.17 8.27
C GLN A 345 -31.07 8.62 6.88
N LEU A 346 -30.76 9.91 6.71
CA LEU A 346 -30.44 10.49 5.40
C LEU A 346 -29.07 11.13 5.36
N MET A 347 -28.36 10.94 4.25
CA MET A 347 -27.10 11.61 3.99
C MET A 347 -27.08 12.22 2.59
N LEU A 348 -26.66 13.48 2.50
CA LEU A 348 -26.40 14.19 1.27
C LEU A 348 -24.92 14.05 0.90
N VAL A 349 -24.65 13.71 -0.35
CA VAL A 349 -23.29 13.45 -0.83
C VAL A 349 -22.97 14.35 -2.02
N GLU A 350 -21.83 15.01 -1.94
CA GLU A 350 -21.16 15.63 -3.07
C GLU A 350 -19.92 14.81 -3.44
N CYS A 351 -19.68 14.62 -4.73
CA CYS A 351 -18.53 13.94 -5.27
C CYS A 351 -17.59 14.95 -5.96
N THR A 352 -16.28 14.79 -5.80
CA THR A 352 -15.30 15.57 -6.57
C THR A 352 -14.08 14.73 -6.92
N ILE A 353 -13.49 15.05 -8.07
CA ILE A 353 -12.21 14.50 -8.54
C ILE A 353 -11.09 15.58 -8.56
N ARG A 354 -11.39 16.80 -8.11
CA ARG A 354 -10.49 17.98 -8.15
C ARG A 354 -10.49 18.74 -6.82
N THR A 355 -9.31 19.22 -6.42
CA THR A 355 -9.14 20.06 -5.22
C THR A 355 -9.80 21.43 -5.34
N SER A 356 -9.83 22.00 -6.55
CA SER A 356 -10.42 23.31 -6.85
C SER A 356 -11.92 23.39 -6.53
N ASP A 357 -12.61 22.26 -6.57
CA ASP A 357 -14.08 22.22 -6.50
C ASP A 357 -14.57 22.05 -5.04
N ILE A 358 -13.66 21.80 -4.09
CA ILE A 358 -13.99 21.47 -2.70
C ILE A 358 -14.75 22.61 -2.02
N SER A 359 -14.24 23.84 -2.09
CA SER A 359 -14.84 24.97 -1.38
C SER A 359 -16.24 25.31 -1.90
N SER A 360 -16.47 25.20 -3.22
CA SER A 360 -17.77 25.48 -3.81
C SER A 360 -18.80 24.37 -3.51
N LYS A 361 -18.37 23.10 -3.50
CA LYS A 361 -19.21 21.96 -3.10
C LYS A 361 -19.54 21.97 -1.60
N LEU A 362 -18.60 22.38 -0.74
CA LEU A 362 -18.86 22.56 0.69
C LEU A 362 -20.01 23.54 0.94
N GLY A 363 -19.94 24.74 0.36
CA GLY A 363 -21.00 25.75 0.53
C GLY A 363 -22.37 25.22 0.12
N LYS A 364 -22.47 24.62 -1.08
CA LYS A 364 -23.70 24.01 -1.58
C LYS A 364 -24.23 22.91 -0.67
N LEU A 365 -23.36 22.05 -0.15
CA LEU A 365 -23.74 20.93 0.69
C LEU A 365 -24.30 21.39 2.04
N VAL A 366 -23.72 22.44 2.63
CA VAL A 366 -24.22 23.07 3.86
C VAL A 366 -25.60 23.67 3.64
N ASP A 367 -25.78 24.44 2.56
CA ASP A 367 -27.05 25.07 2.21
C ASP A 367 -28.15 24.02 1.97
N ARG A 368 -27.83 22.97 1.20
CA ARG A 368 -28.74 21.86 0.88
C ARG A 368 -29.14 21.08 2.13
N ARG A 369 -28.20 20.80 3.03
CA ARG A 369 -28.51 20.16 4.32
C ARG A 369 -29.44 21.04 5.15
N GLY A 370 -29.14 22.34 5.27
CA GLY A 370 -29.97 23.28 6.03
C GLY A 370 -31.40 23.38 5.48
N ALA A 371 -31.54 23.49 4.16
CA ALA A 371 -32.83 23.51 3.49
C ALA A 371 -33.63 22.21 3.72
N LEU A 372 -32.99 21.05 3.60
CA LEU A 372 -33.64 19.76 3.81
C LEU A 372 -34.06 19.55 5.27
N SER A 373 -33.19 19.88 6.23
CA SER A 373 -33.54 19.79 7.66
C SER A 373 -34.72 20.69 8.02
N LYS A 374 -34.77 21.91 7.45
CA LYS A 374 -35.91 22.81 7.63
C LYS A 374 -37.20 22.22 7.06
N ALA A 375 -37.14 21.69 5.84
CA ALA A 375 -38.30 21.04 5.20
C ALA A 375 -38.82 19.84 6.02
N PHE A 376 -37.93 19.03 6.61
CA PHE A 376 -38.33 17.95 7.50
C PHE A 376 -38.99 18.45 8.77
N ALA A 377 -38.44 19.48 9.41
CA ALA A 377 -39.03 20.08 10.61
C ALA A 377 -40.44 20.63 10.33
N GLU A 378 -40.63 21.32 9.19
CA GLU A 378 -41.93 21.84 8.76
C GLU A 378 -42.95 20.72 8.47
N ALA A 379 -42.47 19.57 7.97
CA ALA A 379 -43.29 18.39 7.74
C ALA A 379 -43.51 17.51 8.99
N GLY A 380 -42.98 17.90 10.16
CA GLY A 380 -43.10 17.14 11.41
C GLY A 380 -42.18 15.91 11.51
N HIS A 381 -41.18 15.81 10.65
CA HIS A 381 -40.17 14.75 10.68
C HIS A 381 -38.95 15.17 11.51
N GLN A 382 -38.55 14.32 12.47
CA GLN A 382 -37.32 14.48 13.24
C GLN A 382 -36.18 13.66 12.63
N LEU A 383 -35.96 13.80 11.33
CA LEU A 383 -34.91 13.09 10.63
C LEU A 383 -33.60 13.86 10.71
N GLU A 384 -32.55 13.15 11.10
CA GLU A 384 -31.21 13.67 11.03
C GLU A 384 -30.65 13.55 9.62
N VAL A 385 -30.06 14.65 9.14
CA VAL A 385 -29.37 14.70 7.85
C VAL A 385 -27.87 14.85 8.07
N LEU A 386 -27.10 13.90 7.54
CA LEU A 386 -25.64 13.99 7.42
C LEU A 386 -25.24 14.56 6.05
N SER A 387 -24.03 15.08 5.99
CA SER A 387 -23.42 15.60 4.76
C SER A 387 -22.04 14.98 4.59
N ALA A 388 -21.75 14.47 3.40
CA ALA A 388 -20.44 13.94 3.05
C ALA A 388 -19.91 14.54 1.74
N LEU A 389 -18.62 14.87 1.73
CA LEU A 389 -17.86 15.15 0.52
C LEU A 389 -16.97 13.94 0.23
N VAL A 390 -17.22 13.30 -0.91
CA VAL A 390 -16.44 12.17 -1.40
C VAL A 390 -15.44 12.66 -2.43
N CYS A 391 -14.16 12.41 -2.20
CA CYS A 391 -13.07 12.87 -3.06
C CYS A 391 -12.22 11.69 -3.52
N ARG A 392 -11.93 11.63 -4.82
CA ARG A 392 -11.03 10.61 -5.38
C ARG A 392 -9.56 10.80 -4.99
N LEU A 393 -9.20 12.01 -4.53
CA LEU A 393 -7.82 12.37 -4.24
C LEU A 393 -7.35 11.75 -2.91
N PRO A 394 -6.05 11.42 -2.80
CA PRO A 394 -5.45 11.02 -1.54
C PRO A 394 -5.60 12.12 -0.49
N ARG A 395 -5.64 11.72 0.78
CA ARG A 395 -5.93 12.62 1.91
C ARG A 395 -4.88 13.70 2.10
N ASP A 396 -3.61 13.43 1.81
CA ASP A 396 -2.50 14.38 1.92
C ASP A 396 -2.64 15.57 0.95
N GLN A 397 -3.25 15.37 -0.22
CA GLN A 397 -3.51 16.41 -1.21
C GLN A 397 -4.66 17.35 -0.81
N ILE A 398 -5.49 16.96 0.16
CA ILE A 398 -6.69 17.70 0.60
C ILE A 398 -6.66 18.04 2.10
N ALA A 399 -5.52 17.86 2.75
CA ALA A 399 -5.37 18.06 4.19
C ALA A 399 -5.70 19.50 4.63
N ALA A 400 -5.41 20.50 3.79
CA ALA A 400 -5.68 21.90 4.08
C ALA A 400 -7.18 22.22 4.21
N GLN A 401 -8.04 21.48 3.51
CA GLN A 401 -9.49 21.71 3.47
C GLN A 401 -10.25 20.85 4.50
N GLU A 402 -9.63 19.81 5.05
CA GLU A 402 -10.28 18.89 5.98
C GLU A 402 -10.80 19.60 7.25
N HIS A 403 -10.05 20.55 7.78
CA HIS A 403 -10.48 21.33 8.94
C HIS A 403 -11.76 22.12 8.66
N GLN A 404 -11.85 22.73 7.47
CA GLN A 404 -13.01 23.53 7.07
C GLN A 404 -14.26 22.67 6.85
N LEU A 405 -14.11 21.48 6.27
CA LEU A 405 -15.21 20.53 6.09
C LEU A 405 -15.78 20.11 7.45
N ARG A 406 -14.90 19.78 8.39
CA ARG A 406 -15.28 19.36 9.74
C ARG A 406 -16.01 20.44 10.52
N SER A 407 -15.55 21.70 10.47
CA SER A 407 -16.20 22.80 11.20
C SER A 407 -17.64 23.08 10.73
N HIS A 408 -17.99 22.63 9.52
CA HIS A 408 -19.36 22.69 8.99
C HIS A 408 -20.13 21.37 9.16
N GLY A 409 -19.59 20.40 9.89
CA GLY A 409 -20.19 19.08 10.09
C GLY A 409 -20.31 18.27 8.80
N VAL A 410 -19.34 18.40 7.88
CA VAL A 410 -19.27 17.63 6.63
C VAL A 410 -18.21 16.55 6.78
N LEU A 411 -18.59 15.29 6.54
CA LEU A 411 -17.69 14.15 6.51
C LEU A 411 -16.83 14.18 5.24
N LEU A 412 -15.51 14.04 5.37
CA LEU A 412 -14.63 13.84 4.23
C LEU A 412 -14.32 12.34 4.06
N ILE A 413 -14.63 11.82 2.86
CA ILE A 413 -14.27 10.46 2.42
C ILE A 413 -13.24 10.60 1.29
N ALA A 414 -11.98 10.29 1.58
CA ALA A 414 -10.86 10.40 0.64
C ALA A 414 -10.57 9.05 -0.05
N GLN A 415 -9.56 9.00 -0.92
CA GLN A 415 -9.20 7.79 -1.67
C GLN A 415 -8.96 6.57 -0.78
N GLU A 416 -8.28 6.75 0.34
CA GLU A 416 -7.94 5.67 1.28
C GLU A 416 -9.20 5.11 1.95
N ASP A 417 -10.17 5.98 2.24
CA ASP A 417 -11.47 5.57 2.77
C ASP A 417 -12.26 4.79 1.72
N LEU A 418 -12.23 5.23 0.45
CA LEU A 418 -12.89 4.54 -0.67
C LEU A 418 -12.32 3.13 -0.87
N LEU A 419 -10.99 2.98 -0.82
CA LEU A 419 -10.34 1.66 -0.88
C LEU A 419 -10.79 0.77 0.28
N SER A 420 -10.79 1.31 1.50
CA SER A 420 -11.28 0.61 2.69
C SER A 420 -12.75 0.18 2.55
N LEU A 421 -13.62 1.06 2.04
CA LEU A 421 -15.04 0.77 1.82
C LEU A 421 -15.25 -0.31 0.76
N ILE A 422 -14.50 -0.26 -0.36
CA ILE A 422 -14.53 -1.28 -1.42
C ILE A 422 -14.16 -2.66 -0.85
N ASP A 423 -13.19 -2.73 0.05
CA ASP A 423 -12.79 -4.01 0.66
C ASP A 423 -13.84 -4.57 1.63
N ARG A 424 -14.73 -3.71 2.12
CA ARG A 424 -15.80 -4.06 3.06
C ARG A 424 -17.11 -4.46 2.40
N VAL A 425 -17.28 -4.27 1.09
CA VAL A 425 -18.55 -4.60 0.40
C VAL A 425 -18.97 -6.06 0.53
N ARG A 426 -18.05 -6.99 0.81
CA ARG A 426 -18.42 -8.40 1.07
C ARG A 426 -19.07 -8.58 2.44
N HIS A 427 -18.66 -7.74 3.40
CA HIS A 427 -19.07 -7.74 4.81
C HIS A 427 -19.42 -6.31 5.23
N PRO A 428 -20.47 -5.72 4.62
CA PRO A 428 -20.82 -4.35 4.94
C PRO A 428 -21.23 -4.25 6.41
N ASP A 429 -20.83 -3.16 7.06
CA ASP A 429 -21.41 -2.82 8.37
C ASP A 429 -22.91 -2.59 8.23
N ASP A 430 -23.61 -2.64 9.36
CA ASP A 430 -24.95 -2.07 9.44
C ASP A 430 -24.89 -0.55 9.11
N PRO A 431 -25.58 -0.10 8.04
CA PRO A 431 -25.58 1.31 7.63
C PRO A 431 -26.06 2.28 8.71
N ASP A 432 -27.00 1.87 9.56
CA ASP A 432 -27.54 2.70 10.65
C ASP A 432 -26.51 2.85 11.78
N ILE A 433 -25.74 1.80 12.08
CA ILE A 433 -24.62 1.87 13.03
C ILE A 433 -23.50 2.75 12.48
N ALA A 434 -23.12 2.54 11.20
CA ALA A 434 -22.08 3.32 10.54
C ALA A 434 -22.45 4.81 10.48
N PHE A 435 -23.72 5.14 10.22
CA PHE A 435 -24.24 6.51 10.23
C PHE A 435 -24.10 7.16 11.61
N LYS A 436 -24.53 6.47 12.68
CA LYS A 436 -24.37 6.96 14.06
C LYS A 436 -22.92 7.19 14.43
N ALA A 437 -22.03 6.25 14.11
CA ALA A 437 -20.59 6.40 14.38
C ALA A 437 -19.98 7.58 13.61
N ALA A 438 -20.41 7.80 12.36
CA ALA A 438 -19.97 8.96 11.57
C ALA A 438 -20.44 10.29 12.19
N ARG A 439 -21.66 10.34 12.73
CA ARG A 439 -22.19 11.50 13.47
C ARG A 439 -21.38 11.76 14.74
N GLU A 440 -21.21 10.75 15.60
CA GLU A 440 -20.45 10.88 16.85
C GLU A 440 -19.02 11.38 16.60
N LYS A 441 -18.39 10.93 15.51
CA LYS A 441 -17.05 11.38 15.11
C LYS A 441 -17.01 12.87 14.74
N LEU A 442 -18.10 13.42 14.19
CA LEU A 442 -18.23 14.85 13.93
C LEU A 442 -18.46 15.62 15.24
N ASP A 443 -19.27 15.09 16.16
CA ASP A 443 -19.65 15.78 17.40
C ASP A 443 -18.52 15.81 18.44
N LEU A 444 -17.84 14.69 18.69
CA LEU A 444 -16.74 14.58 19.66
C LEU A 444 -15.58 15.53 19.33
N LYS A 445 -15.27 15.67 18.04
CA LYS A 445 -14.16 16.53 17.59
C LYS A 445 -14.54 18.02 17.51
N ASN A 446 -15.83 18.33 17.45
CA ASN A 446 -16.31 19.69 17.64
C ASN A 446 -16.23 20.11 19.12
N ALA A 447 -16.49 19.20 20.06
CA ALA A 447 -16.36 19.46 21.50
C ALA A 447 -14.91 19.77 21.93
N ASP A 448 -13.92 19.05 21.37
CA ASP A 448 -12.49 19.31 21.60
C ASP A 448 -12.03 20.69 21.06
N PHE A 449 -12.70 21.19 20.02
CA PHE A 449 -12.40 22.50 19.45
C PHE A 449 -12.95 23.65 20.31
N PHE A 450 -14.18 23.53 20.83
CA PHE A 450 -14.77 24.53 21.71
C PHE A 450 -14.12 24.55 23.12
N SER A 451 -13.59 23.41 23.59
CA SER A 451 -12.86 23.36 24.86
C SER A 451 -11.46 24.01 24.78
N GLY A 452 -10.82 24.01 23.60
CA GLY A 452 -9.56 24.73 23.36
C GLY A 452 -9.69 26.25 23.21
N LEU A 453 -10.87 26.75 22.78
CA LEU A 453 -11.14 28.20 22.66
C LEU A 453 -11.45 28.86 24.01
N ASN A 454 -12.01 28.12 24.97
CA ASN A 454 -12.32 28.63 26.31
C ASN A 454 -11.12 28.65 27.28
N GLN A 455 -9.91 28.26 26.83
CA GLN A 455 -8.68 28.34 27.63
C GLN A 455 -7.81 29.57 27.29
N ASN A 456 -8.21 30.39 26.31
CA ASN A 456 -7.50 31.60 25.89
C ASN A 456 -8.33 32.88 26.02
N SER A 457 -9.37 32.87 26.86
CA SER A 457 -10.19 34.04 27.21
C SER A 457 -10.03 34.41 28.68
#